data_AF-A0A8C1J8Y3-F1
#
_entry.id   AF-A0A8C1J8Y3-F1
#
_cell.length_a   1.000
_cell.length_b   1.000
_cell.length_c   1.000
_cell.angle_alpha   90.00
_cell.angle_beta   90.00
_cell.angle_gamma   90.00
#
_symmetry.space_group_name_H-M   'P 1'
#
loop_
_entity.id
_entity.type
_entity.pdbx_description
1 polymer ?
#
loop_
_entity_poly.entity_id
_entity_poly.type
_entity_poly.pdbx_seq_one_letter_code
_entity_poly.pdbx_strand_id
1 'polypeptide(L)'
;LPNNVVVFLKQSSLFSQFFFSCNNMRWAKCDGDPCQCSLTFTPAIKQVIDCTKLIPKCYLMNAEMFRIRNKLTSRSIGGKPVETAFVDSDGIYDPECENDGRFKAIQCNGTDVCWCVNSAGVRRSDKGDKNIKCEPIKALPLFQDYKPFEVSVEGSKVSMENILVYYVDEVAPTFTMQRLTGGIIAVIVVVSLIVIAGLLVVLSTIYFSSFILVKSGNLFL
;
A
#
# COMPACT_ATOMS: atom_id res chain seq x y z
N LEU A 1 35.47 -47.03 10.08
CA LEU A 1 35.63 -45.62 9.61
C LEU A 1 36.38 -45.68 8.29
N PRO A 2 35.70 -45.57 7.14
CA PRO A 2 35.50 -44.28 6.45
C PRO A 2 34.02 -44.09 5.98
N ASN A 3 33.47 -42.87 6.07
CA ASN A 3 33.32 -41.84 5.02
C ASN A 3 32.42 -42.22 3.83
N ASN A 4 31.12 -41.89 3.93
CA ASN A 4 30.19 -41.87 2.80
C ASN A 4 30.15 -40.46 2.21
N VAL A 5 30.91 -40.26 1.12
CA VAL A 5 30.76 -39.11 0.21
C VAL A 5 29.71 -39.50 -0.83
N VAL A 6 28.53 -38.89 -0.77
CA VAL A 6 27.50 -39.06 -1.81
C VAL A 6 27.84 -38.11 -2.96
N VAL A 7 28.41 -38.68 -4.03
CA VAL A 7 28.66 -38.01 -5.30
C VAL A 7 27.37 -38.02 -6.10
N PHE A 8 26.75 -36.86 -6.32
CA PHE A 8 25.67 -36.73 -7.30
C PHE A 8 26.27 -36.77 -8.71
N LEU A 9 26.03 -37.89 -9.40
CA LEU A 9 26.45 -38.11 -10.78
C LEU A 9 25.75 -37.11 -11.72
N LYS A 10 26.58 -36.35 -12.44
CA LYS A 10 26.18 -35.53 -13.59
C LYS A 10 25.88 -36.48 -14.74
N GLN A 11 24.61 -36.71 -15.04
CA GLN A 11 24.21 -37.56 -16.18
C GLN A 11 24.29 -36.75 -17.48
N SER A 12 25.28 -37.09 -18.30
CA SER A 12 25.45 -36.61 -19.67
C SER A 12 24.56 -37.41 -20.62
N SER A 13 23.50 -36.79 -21.12
CA SER A 13 22.86 -37.09 -22.40
C SER A 13 22.59 -35.74 -23.07
N LEU A 14 22.92 -35.62 -24.35
CA LEU A 14 22.83 -34.40 -25.17
C LEU A 14 21.59 -33.53 -24.89
N PHE A 15 21.70 -32.57 -23.98
CA PHE A 15 20.86 -31.37 -23.89
C PHE A 15 21.73 -30.34 -23.19
N SER A 16 22.34 -29.44 -23.97
CA SER A 16 22.91 -28.22 -23.40
C SER A 16 21.74 -27.38 -22.92
N GLN A 17 21.27 -27.61 -21.69
CA GLN A 17 20.41 -26.64 -21.01
C GLN A 17 21.26 -25.39 -20.82
N PHE A 18 21.21 -24.50 -21.81
CA PHE A 18 21.67 -23.13 -21.67
C PHE A 18 20.84 -22.51 -20.54
N PHE A 19 21.41 -22.49 -19.33
CA PHE A 19 20.87 -21.65 -18.26
C PHE A 19 21.15 -20.20 -18.63
N PHE A 20 20.27 -19.63 -19.44
CA PHE A 20 20.22 -18.20 -19.65
C PHE A 20 19.81 -17.54 -18.33
N SER A 21 20.61 -16.59 -17.86
CA SER A 21 20.34 -15.85 -16.63
C SER A 21 19.96 -14.41 -16.97
N CYS A 22 18.96 -13.87 -16.28
CA CYS A 22 18.55 -12.50 -16.43
C CYS A 22 19.35 -11.59 -15.48
N ASN A 23 20.34 -10.87 -16.01
CA ASN A 23 21.21 -10.01 -15.19
C ASN A 23 20.42 -8.91 -14.45
N ASN A 24 19.39 -8.36 -15.10
CA ASN A 24 18.56 -7.30 -14.53
C ASN A 24 17.46 -7.83 -13.58
N MET A 25 17.28 -9.14 -13.45
CA MET A 25 16.21 -9.72 -12.63
C MET A 25 16.56 -11.07 -12.02
N ARG A 26 17.02 -11.04 -10.77
CA ARG A 26 17.40 -12.25 -10.02
C ARG A 26 16.24 -13.23 -9.79
N TRP A 27 14.99 -12.74 -9.82
CA TRP A 27 13.81 -13.56 -9.55
C TRP A 27 13.20 -14.19 -10.81
N ALA A 28 13.72 -13.85 -11.99
CA ALA A 28 13.23 -14.40 -13.25
C ALA A 28 13.65 -15.87 -13.40
N LYS A 29 12.72 -16.69 -13.88
CA LYS A 29 13.02 -18.05 -14.34
C LYS A 29 13.07 -18.05 -15.85
N CYS A 30 14.23 -18.39 -16.40
CA CYS A 30 14.49 -18.42 -17.84
C CYS A 30 14.68 -19.86 -18.27
N ASP A 31 13.89 -20.31 -19.23
CA ASP A 31 13.93 -21.66 -19.77
C ASP A 31 13.44 -21.66 -21.23
N GLY A 32 13.65 -22.75 -21.95
CA GLY A 32 13.20 -22.96 -23.34
C GLY A 32 14.19 -22.56 -24.43
N ASP A 33 13.79 -22.83 -25.68
CA ASP A 33 14.52 -22.52 -26.91
C ASP A 33 13.54 -21.97 -27.96
N PRO A 34 13.54 -20.65 -28.29
CA PRO A 34 14.44 -19.62 -27.77
C PRO A 34 14.20 -19.32 -26.28
N CYS A 35 15.24 -18.85 -25.59
CA CYS A 35 15.16 -18.60 -24.15
C CYS A 35 14.12 -17.54 -23.80
N GLN A 36 13.16 -17.92 -22.94
CA GLN A 36 12.13 -17.02 -22.44
C GLN A 36 12.20 -16.89 -20.92
N CYS A 37 12.34 -15.65 -20.45
CA CYS A 37 12.37 -15.32 -19.03
C CYS A 37 10.99 -14.92 -18.52
N SER A 38 10.61 -15.42 -17.35
CA SER A 38 9.31 -15.13 -16.75
C SER A 38 9.37 -14.86 -15.25
N LEU A 39 8.47 -13.99 -14.78
CA LEU A 39 8.16 -13.76 -13.37
C LEU A 39 6.90 -14.51 -13.00
N THR A 40 6.89 -15.14 -11.83
CA THR A 40 5.70 -15.84 -11.32
C THR A 40 4.95 -14.92 -10.36
N PHE A 41 3.70 -14.59 -10.68
CA PHE A 41 2.81 -13.76 -9.85
C PHE A 41 1.87 -14.61 -9.02
N THR A 42 1.37 -15.70 -9.60
CA THR A 42 0.61 -16.74 -8.91
C THR A 42 1.05 -18.10 -9.46
N PRO A 43 0.68 -19.22 -8.83
CA PRO A 43 1.01 -20.55 -9.37
C PRO A 43 0.46 -20.76 -10.79
N ALA A 44 -0.61 -20.05 -11.16
CA ALA A 44 -1.24 -20.12 -12.48
C ALA A 44 -0.73 -19.06 -13.46
N ILE A 45 -0.25 -17.91 -12.97
CA ILE A 45 0.08 -16.75 -13.81
C ILE A 45 1.60 -16.52 -13.84
N LYS A 46 2.16 -16.68 -15.03
CA LYS A 46 3.56 -16.35 -15.35
C LYS A 46 3.60 -15.21 -16.36
N GLN A 47 4.30 -14.14 -16.01
CA GLN A 47 4.50 -12.98 -16.87
C GLN A 47 5.84 -13.09 -17.60
N VAL A 48 5.82 -13.08 -18.93
CA VAL A 48 7.03 -13.03 -19.74
C VAL A 48 7.65 -11.63 -19.66
N ILE A 49 8.97 -11.56 -19.55
CA ILE A 49 9.73 -10.32 -19.42
C ILE A 49 10.92 -10.27 -20.38
N ASP A 50 11.30 -9.05 -20.75
CA ASP A 50 12.49 -8.75 -21.55
C ASP A 50 13.64 -8.32 -20.62
N CYS A 51 14.70 -9.11 -20.59
CA CYS A 51 15.86 -8.87 -19.72
C CYS A 51 16.76 -7.72 -20.18
N THR A 52 16.57 -7.20 -21.40
CA THR A 52 17.33 -6.07 -21.92
C THR A 52 16.81 -4.73 -21.42
N LYS A 53 15.56 -4.69 -20.93
CA LYS A 53 14.88 -3.50 -20.45
C LYS A 53 14.74 -3.52 -18.93
N LEU A 54 14.53 -2.33 -18.35
CA LEU A 54 14.16 -2.22 -16.96
C LEU A 54 12.75 -2.81 -16.77
N ILE A 55 12.58 -3.67 -15.76
CA ILE A 55 11.30 -4.32 -15.50
C ILE A 55 10.37 -3.34 -14.80
N PRO A 56 9.09 -3.25 -15.25
CA PRO A 56 8.12 -2.36 -14.63
C PRO A 56 7.95 -2.61 -13.12
N LYS A 57 7.76 -1.51 -12.37
CA LYS A 57 7.62 -1.55 -10.91
C LYS A 57 6.44 -2.42 -10.45
N CYS A 58 5.33 -2.42 -11.18
CA CYS A 58 4.16 -3.25 -10.82
C CYS A 58 4.49 -4.75 -10.85
N TYR A 59 5.18 -5.22 -11.89
CA TYR A 59 5.61 -6.62 -11.99
C TYR A 59 6.58 -7.02 -10.88
N LEU A 60 7.48 -6.11 -10.50
CA LEU A 60 8.39 -6.31 -9.39
C LEU A 60 7.65 -6.47 -8.07
N MET A 61 6.72 -5.56 -7.76
CA MET A 61 5.92 -5.61 -6.54
C MET A 61 5.06 -6.88 -6.50
N ASN A 62 4.41 -7.26 -7.60
CA ASN A 62 3.60 -8.48 -7.64
C ASN A 62 4.45 -9.74 -7.41
N ALA A 63 5.60 -9.85 -8.11
CA ALA A 63 6.53 -10.96 -7.91
C ALA A 63 7.09 -11.02 -6.47
N GLU A 64 7.37 -9.87 -5.86
CA GLU A 64 7.80 -9.79 -4.46
C GLU A 64 6.69 -10.30 -3.52
N MET A 65 5.45 -9.85 -3.70
CA MET A 65 4.30 -10.29 -2.90
C MET A 65 4.01 -11.78 -3.07
N PHE A 66 4.18 -12.33 -4.27
CA PHE A 66 4.10 -13.78 -4.48
C PHE A 66 5.14 -14.52 -3.65
N ARG A 67 6.39 -14.05 -3.68
CA ARG A 67 7.50 -14.69 -2.94
C ARG A 67 7.31 -14.59 -1.43
N ILE A 68 6.80 -13.47 -0.93
CA ILE A 68 6.46 -13.28 0.49
C ILE A 68 5.37 -14.28 0.91
N ARG A 69 4.28 -14.37 0.16
CA ARG A 69 3.16 -15.30 0.45
C ARG A 69 3.59 -16.77 0.46
N ASN A 70 4.48 -17.15 -0.43
CA ASN A 70 4.99 -18.52 -0.55
C ASN A 70 6.24 -18.79 0.31
N LYS A 71 6.63 -17.86 1.20
CA LYS A 71 7.82 -17.98 2.08
C LYS A 71 9.12 -18.26 1.31
N LEU A 72 9.23 -17.73 0.09
CA LEU A 72 10.40 -17.88 -0.79
C LEU A 72 11.45 -16.79 -0.59
N THR A 73 11.22 -15.85 0.32
CA THR A 73 12.16 -14.78 0.69
C THR A 73 12.96 -15.19 1.94
N SER A 74 14.29 -15.03 1.90
CA SER A 74 15.16 -15.28 3.07
C SER A 74 15.09 -14.20 4.15
N ARG A 75 14.38 -13.10 3.88
CA ARG A 75 14.08 -12.07 4.89
C ARG A 75 12.63 -12.24 5.32
N SER A 76 12.41 -12.58 6.58
CA SER A 76 11.16 -12.34 7.28
C SER A 76 10.92 -10.84 7.32
N ILE A 77 10.17 -10.30 6.36
CA ILE A 77 9.57 -8.98 6.53
C ILE A 77 8.37 -9.19 7.45
N GLY A 78 8.55 -8.81 8.71
CA GLY A 78 7.46 -8.48 9.63
C GLY A 78 6.81 -9.67 10.32
N GLY A 79 6.92 -9.69 11.66
CA GLY A 79 6.15 -10.57 12.50
C GLY A 79 4.64 -10.45 12.24
N LYS A 80 3.90 -11.47 12.70
CA LYS A 80 2.44 -11.48 12.76
C LYS A 80 1.95 -10.14 13.32
N PRO A 81 0.99 -9.44 12.67
CA PRO A 81 0.54 -8.15 13.17
C PRO A 81 -0.03 -8.35 14.57
N VAL A 82 0.55 -7.62 15.54
CA VAL A 82 -0.05 -7.43 16.86
C VAL A 82 -1.35 -6.65 16.65
N GLU A 83 -2.41 -7.04 17.36
CA GLU A 83 -3.79 -6.54 17.20
C GLU A 83 -3.95 -5.01 17.42
N THR A 84 -2.88 -4.31 17.81
CA THR A 84 -2.86 -2.86 18.06
C THR A 84 -2.06 -2.04 17.03
N ALA A 85 -1.45 -2.68 16.02
CA ALA A 85 -0.74 -1.95 14.97
C ALA A 85 -1.72 -1.51 13.87
N PHE A 86 -2.07 -0.22 13.86
CA PHE A 86 -2.72 0.41 12.72
C PHE A 86 -1.71 0.51 11.56
N VAL A 87 -1.55 -0.58 10.80
CA VAL A 87 -0.74 -0.59 9.58
C VAL A 87 -1.56 0.13 8.51
N ASP A 88 -1.24 1.39 8.21
CA ASP A 88 -1.59 1.94 6.90
C ASP A 88 -0.68 1.23 5.89
N SER A 89 -1.16 0.09 5.37
CA SER A 89 -0.51 -0.81 4.41
C SER A 89 -0.35 -0.17 3.02
N ASP A 90 -0.08 1.13 2.95
CA ASP A 90 -0.16 1.93 1.73
C ASP A 90 1.08 1.80 0.84
N GLY A 91 2.16 1.19 1.35
CA GLY A 91 3.42 1.03 0.62
C GLY A 91 3.65 -0.34 -0.01
N ILE A 92 3.14 -1.42 0.62
CA ILE A 92 3.37 -2.81 0.19
C ILE A 92 2.03 -3.54 0.18
N TYR A 93 1.52 -3.82 -1.01
CA TYR A 93 0.28 -4.55 -1.28
C TYR A 93 0.47 -5.42 -2.52
N ASP A 94 -0.43 -6.38 -2.76
CA ASP A 94 -0.45 -7.20 -3.97
C ASP A 94 -1.10 -6.41 -5.12
N PRO A 95 -0.33 -5.89 -6.09
CA PRO A 95 -0.88 -4.97 -7.08
C PRO A 95 -1.43 -5.71 -8.29
N GLU A 96 -2.52 -5.18 -8.83
CA GLU A 96 -3.01 -5.50 -10.15
C GLU A 96 -2.29 -4.66 -11.21
N CYS A 97 -1.67 -5.35 -12.16
CA CYS A 97 -0.95 -4.75 -13.27
C CYS A 97 -1.73 -4.87 -14.58
N GLU A 98 -1.55 -3.88 -15.46
CA GLU A 98 -1.89 -3.97 -16.87
C GLU A 98 -0.85 -4.81 -17.64
N ASN A 99 -1.17 -5.20 -18.87
CA ASN A 99 -0.30 -6.04 -19.71
C ASN A 99 1.04 -5.39 -20.09
N ASP A 100 1.14 -4.07 -19.99
CA ASP A 100 2.37 -3.30 -20.21
C ASP A 100 3.19 -3.10 -18.92
N GLY A 101 2.71 -3.61 -17.79
CA GLY A 101 3.35 -3.51 -16.49
C GLY A 101 3.11 -2.19 -15.75
N ARG A 102 2.20 -1.34 -16.23
CA ARG A 102 1.67 -0.23 -15.45
C ARG A 102 0.71 -0.74 -14.37
N PHE A 103 0.54 0.05 -13.31
CA PHE A 103 -0.49 -0.22 -12.32
C PHE A 103 -1.86 0.05 -12.93
N LYS A 104 -2.82 -0.83 -12.67
CA LYS A 104 -4.23 -0.46 -12.86
C LYS A 104 -4.55 0.73 -11.96
N ALA A 105 -5.30 1.70 -12.47
CA ALA A 105 -5.63 2.91 -11.71
C ALA A 105 -6.44 2.59 -10.45
N ILE A 106 -7.28 1.55 -10.51
CA ILE A 106 -8.02 0.98 -9.37
C ILE A 106 -7.24 -0.23 -8.86
N GLN A 107 -7.03 -0.28 -7.54
CA GLN A 107 -6.44 -1.42 -6.84
C GLN A 107 -7.44 -1.91 -5.79
N CYS A 108 -7.60 -3.23 -5.65
CA CYS A 108 -8.57 -3.83 -4.74
C CYS A 108 -7.90 -4.93 -3.90
N ASN A 109 -8.31 -5.07 -2.63
CA ASN A 109 -7.73 -6.06 -1.71
C ASN A 109 -8.43 -7.44 -1.77
N GLY A 110 -8.89 -7.87 -2.94
CA GLY A 110 -9.68 -9.10 -3.10
C GLY A 110 -11.08 -9.09 -2.45
N THR A 111 -11.47 -7.98 -1.82
CA THR A 111 -12.81 -7.72 -1.28
C THR A 111 -13.53 -6.65 -2.11
N ASP A 112 -14.62 -6.08 -1.62
CA ASP A 112 -15.27 -4.92 -2.24
C ASP A 112 -14.55 -3.59 -1.97
N VAL A 113 -13.43 -3.61 -1.24
CA VAL A 113 -12.65 -2.43 -0.88
C VAL A 113 -11.56 -2.16 -1.93
N CYS A 114 -11.67 -1.00 -2.60
CA CYS A 114 -10.78 -0.55 -3.66
C CYS A 114 -10.29 0.89 -3.42
N TRP A 115 -9.17 1.26 -4.02
CA TRP A 115 -8.60 2.63 -3.96
C TRP A 115 -7.91 2.99 -5.27
N CYS A 116 -7.74 4.30 -5.51
CA CYS A 116 -7.01 4.82 -6.64
C CYS A 116 -5.51 4.88 -6.35
N VAL A 117 -4.69 4.53 -7.34
CA VAL A 117 -3.23 4.68 -7.31
C VAL A 117 -2.73 5.49 -8.51
N ASN A 118 -1.55 6.10 -8.34
CA ASN A 118 -0.84 6.75 -9.44
C ASN A 118 -0.01 5.73 -10.26
N SER A 119 0.70 6.24 -11.27
CA SER A 119 1.58 5.45 -12.15
C SER A 119 2.75 4.80 -11.40
N ALA A 120 3.08 5.28 -10.20
CA ALA A 120 4.09 4.70 -9.32
C ALA A 120 3.54 3.67 -8.32
N GLY A 121 2.22 3.42 -8.34
CA GLY A 121 1.53 2.50 -7.43
C GLY A 121 1.26 3.07 -6.04
N VAL A 122 1.35 4.39 -5.85
CA VAL A 122 1.07 5.06 -4.57
C VAL A 122 -0.39 5.46 -4.50
N ARG A 123 -1.05 5.20 -3.37
CA ARG A 123 -2.46 5.54 -3.11
C ARG A 123 -2.70 7.06 -3.21
N ARG A 124 -3.78 7.46 -3.89
CA ARG A 124 -4.20 8.86 -4.09
C ARG A 124 -5.65 9.13 -3.69
N SER A 125 -6.40 8.11 -3.27
CA SER A 125 -7.77 8.25 -2.79
C SER A 125 -8.00 7.53 -1.47
N ASP A 126 -9.13 7.83 -0.83
CA ASP A 126 -9.67 6.94 0.18
C ASP A 126 -10.10 5.60 -0.41
N LYS A 127 -10.26 4.64 0.50
CA LYS A 127 -10.82 3.34 0.18
C LYS A 127 -12.32 3.50 -0.03
N GLY A 128 -12.83 3.01 -1.15
CA GLY A 128 -14.24 2.97 -1.49
C GLY A 128 -14.63 1.61 -2.06
N ASP A 129 -15.80 1.55 -2.66
CA ASP A 129 -16.29 0.32 -3.29
C ASP A 129 -15.67 0.09 -4.68
N LYS A 130 -15.95 -1.07 -5.28
CA LYS A 130 -15.55 -1.43 -6.66
C LYS A 130 -15.96 -0.43 -7.74
N ASN A 131 -16.96 0.41 -7.46
CA ASN A 131 -17.47 1.43 -8.38
C ASN A 131 -16.71 2.77 -8.29
N ILE A 132 -15.60 2.84 -7.54
CA ILE A 132 -14.75 4.02 -7.49
C ILE A 132 -14.24 4.37 -8.91
N LYS A 133 -14.37 5.64 -9.29
CA LYS A 133 -13.86 6.15 -10.57
C LYS A 133 -12.49 6.78 -10.34
N CYS A 134 -11.47 6.21 -10.96
CA CYS A 134 -10.12 6.76 -10.94
C CYS A 134 -9.78 7.32 -12.33
N GLU A 135 -9.33 8.57 -12.37
CA GLU A 135 -8.82 9.17 -13.61
C GLU A 135 -7.38 8.67 -13.84
N PRO A 136 -7.07 8.06 -15.00
CA PRO A 136 -5.72 7.60 -15.29
C PRO A 136 -4.80 8.80 -15.44
N ILE A 137 -3.87 8.97 -14.48
CA ILE A 137 -2.86 10.01 -14.54
C ILE A 137 -1.87 9.65 -15.66
N LYS A 138 -1.71 10.56 -16.63
CA LYS A 138 -0.69 10.39 -17.68
C LYS A 138 0.68 10.45 -17.02
N ALA A 139 1.45 9.37 -17.14
CA ALA A 139 2.85 9.37 -16.76
C ALA A 139 3.64 10.08 -17.87
N LEU A 140 3.63 11.42 -17.88
CA LEU A 140 4.60 12.17 -18.66
C LEU A 140 5.92 12.09 -17.88
N PRO A 141 6.99 11.51 -18.44
CA PRO A 141 8.29 11.57 -17.80
C PRO A 141 8.68 13.04 -17.69
N LEU A 142 8.74 13.57 -16.45
CA LEU A 142 9.17 14.94 -16.19
C LEU A 142 10.64 15.19 -16.62
N PHE A 143 11.39 14.10 -16.81
CA PHE A 143 12.76 14.11 -17.31
C PHE A 143 12.82 13.50 -18.71
N GLN A 144 13.26 14.30 -19.66
CA GLN A 144 13.42 13.90 -21.06
C GLN A 144 14.70 13.06 -21.26
N ASP A 145 15.67 13.18 -20.35
CA ASP A 145 16.96 12.49 -20.38
C ASP A 145 17.07 11.46 -19.25
N TYR A 146 17.09 10.18 -19.61
CA TYR A 146 17.31 9.05 -18.69
C TYR A 146 18.81 8.84 -18.42
N LYS A 147 19.57 9.87 -18.03
CA LYS A 147 20.97 9.64 -17.64
C LYS A 147 21.01 8.95 -16.27
N PRO A 148 21.78 7.85 -16.11
CA PRO A 148 22.00 7.25 -14.80
C PRO A 148 22.42 8.33 -13.81
N PHE A 149 21.76 8.37 -12.65
CA PHE A 149 22.06 9.36 -11.63
C PHE A 149 23.42 9.02 -11.00
N GLU A 150 24.46 9.70 -11.47
CA GLU A 150 25.82 9.58 -10.95
C GLU A 150 26.10 10.75 -10.00
N VAL A 151 26.16 10.47 -8.70
CA VAL A 151 26.58 11.45 -7.69
C VAL A 151 28.04 11.21 -7.35
N SER A 152 28.89 12.13 -7.80
CA SER A 152 30.28 12.22 -7.38
C SER A 152 30.50 13.57 -6.73
N VAL A 153 30.88 13.58 -5.45
CA VAL A 153 31.38 14.79 -4.78
C VAL A 153 32.90 14.60 -4.71
N GLU A 154 33.64 15.43 -5.44
CA GLU A 154 35.12 15.45 -5.45
C GLU A 154 35.78 14.08 -5.72
N GLY A 155 35.26 13.31 -6.70
CA GLY A 155 35.84 12.01 -7.08
C GLY A 155 35.60 10.88 -6.08
N SER A 156 34.94 11.16 -4.95
CA SER A 156 34.53 10.16 -3.97
C SER A 156 33.09 9.72 -4.23
N LYS A 157 32.88 8.41 -4.35
CA LYS A 157 31.56 7.80 -4.55
C LYS A 157 30.77 7.89 -3.24
N VAL A 158 29.78 8.78 -3.18
CA VAL A 158 28.99 9.01 -1.96
C VAL A 158 27.94 7.92 -1.82
N SER A 159 27.98 7.15 -0.74
CA SER A 159 26.92 6.22 -0.35
C SER A 159 25.81 6.99 0.39
N MET A 160 24.62 7.07 -0.21
CA MET A 160 23.44 7.64 0.45
C MET A 160 22.81 6.60 1.37
N GLU A 161 22.72 6.88 2.66
CA GLU A 161 22.15 5.96 3.66
C GLU A 161 20.62 6.11 3.77
N ASN A 162 20.08 7.32 3.53
CA ASN A 162 18.66 7.63 3.57
C ASN A 162 18.22 8.35 2.28
N ILE A 163 17.60 7.61 1.35
CA ILE A 163 17.01 8.18 0.13
C ILE A 163 15.50 8.29 0.33
N LEU A 164 14.99 9.51 0.44
CA LEU A 164 13.56 9.77 0.50
C LEU A 164 13.03 10.10 -0.90
N VAL A 165 12.15 9.26 -1.44
CA VAL A 165 11.57 9.42 -2.77
C VAL A 165 10.17 10.03 -2.65
N TYR A 166 10.00 11.25 -3.16
CA TYR A 166 8.70 11.91 -3.24
C TYR A 166 8.12 11.73 -4.65
N TYR A 167 6.86 11.27 -4.73
CA TYR A 167 6.13 11.17 -5.99
C TYR A 167 5.24 12.41 -6.13
N VAL A 168 5.52 13.22 -7.15
CA VAL A 168 4.73 14.41 -7.49
C VAL A 168 3.90 14.07 -8.72
N ASP A 169 2.58 14.04 -8.57
CA ASP A 169 1.64 13.81 -9.67
C ASP A 169 1.10 15.15 -10.20
N GLU A 170 0.70 15.18 -11.47
CA GLU A 170 0.10 16.36 -12.10
C GLU A 170 -1.26 16.75 -11.48
N VAL A 171 -2.01 15.76 -10.98
CA VAL A 171 -3.35 15.93 -10.38
C VAL A 171 -3.27 15.68 -8.87
N ALA A 172 -3.83 16.59 -8.06
CA ALA A 172 -3.86 16.48 -6.60
C ALA A 172 -4.61 15.21 -6.11
N PRO A 173 -4.22 14.59 -4.98
CA PRO A 173 -4.91 13.42 -4.46
C PRO A 173 -6.27 13.80 -3.85
N THR A 174 -7.24 12.89 -3.94
CA THR A 174 -8.59 13.05 -3.39
C THR A 174 -8.73 12.27 -2.09
N PHE A 175 -8.18 12.81 -1.00
CA PHE A 175 -8.42 12.26 0.35
C PHE A 175 -9.52 13.05 1.04
N THR A 176 -10.63 12.40 1.37
CA THR A 176 -11.65 12.90 2.28
C THR A 176 -11.13 12.73 3.71
N MET A 177 -11.13 13.80 4.50
CA MET A 177 -10.70 13.77 5.90
C MET A 177 -11.72 13.08 6.83
N GLN A 178 -12.25 11.92 6.45
CA GLN A 178 -13.26 11.19 7.23
C GLN A 178 -12.69 10.63 8.55
N ARG A 179 -11.38 10.37 8.66
CA ARG A 179 -10.81 9.79 9.89
C ARG A 179 -10.86 10.72 11.10
N LEU A 180 -10.90 12.04 10.93
CA LEU A 180 -11.02 12.97 12.05
C LEU A 180 -12.47 13.27 12.45
N THR A 181 -13.43 13.11 11.54
CA THR A 181 -14.83 13.51 11.79
C THR A 181 -15.52 12.60 12.79
N GLY A 182 -15.30 11.28 12.77
CA GLY A 182 -15.93 10.34 13.71
C GLY A 182 -15.63 10.66 15.19
N GLY A 183 -14.36 10.92 15.52
CA GLY A 183 -13.95 11.28 16.88
C GLY A 183 -14.46 12.65 17.32
N ILE A 184 -14.37 13.65 16.43
CA ILE A 184 -14.83 15.01 16.72
C ILE A 184 -16.35 15.05 16.92
N ILE A 185 -17.12 14.34 16.08
CA ILE A 185 -18.57 14.25 16.20
C ILE A 185 -18.97 13.59 17.53
N ALA A 186 -18.31 12.52 17.94
CA ALA A 186 -18.59 11.86 19.22
C ALA A 186 -18.36 12.80 20.42
N VAL A 187 -17.27 13.57 20.42
CA VAL A 187 -16.98 14.55 21.48
C VAL A 187 -18.03 15.67 21.50
N ILE A 188 -18.40 16.19 20.34
CA ILE A 188 -19.42 17.24 20.23
C ILE A 188 -20.77 16.77 20.78
N VAL A 189 -21.19 15.54 20.46
CA VAL A 189 -22.46 14.96 20.95
C VAL A 189 -22.45 14.82 22.47
N VAL A 190 -21.36 14.34 23.06
CA VAL A 190 -21.26 14.18 24.52
C VAL A 190 -21.32 15.53 25.24
N VAL A 191 -20.56 16.52 24.76
CA VAL A 191 -20.54 17.87 25.35
C VAL A 191 -21.91 18.54 25.25
N SER A 192 -22.57 18.43 24.10
CA SER A 192 -23.90 19.02 23.90
C SER A 192 -24.97 18.37 24.79
N LEU A 193 -24.94 17.04 24.99
CA LEU A 193 -25.83 16.38 25.94
C LEU A 193 -25.64 16.84 27.39
N ILE A 194 -24.38 17.03 27.83
CA ILE A 194 -24.08 17.53 29.19
C ILE A 194 -24.63 18.96 29.37
N VAL A 195 -24.43 19.83 28.37
CA VAL A 195 -24.92 21.22 28.42
C VAL A 195 -26.46 21.26 28.44
N ILE A 196 -27.13 20.44 27.63
CA ILE A 196 -28.60 20.36 27.60
C ILE A 196 -29.14 19.86 28.94
N ALA A 197 -28.56 18.79 29.50
CA ALA A 197 -28.96 18.27 30.79
C ALA A 197 -28.76 19.31 31.91
N GLY A 198 -27.63 20.02 31.92
CA GLY A 198 -27.36 21.10 32.86
C GLY A 198 -28.39 22.23 32.76
N LEU A 199 -28.72 22.67 31.55
CA LEU A 199 -29.72 23.71 31.31
C LEU A 199 -31.11 23.30 31.80
N LEU A 200 -31.52 22.05 31.59
CA LEU A 200 -32.82 21.53 32.05
C LEU A 200 -32.93 21.52 33.58
N VAL A 201 -31.86 21.18 34.29
CA VAL A 201 -31.82 21.22 35.76
C VAL A 201 -31.91 22.67 36.27
N VAL A 202 -31.19 23.60 35.64
CA VAL A 202 -31.27 25.02 35.99
C VAL A 202 -32.67 25.59 35.73
N LEU A 203 -33.28 25.30 34.58
CA LEU A 203 -34.63 25.77 34.28
C LEU A 203 -35.68 25.16 35.21
N SER A 204 -35.59 23.88 35.53
CA SER A 204 -36.52 23.23 36.46
C SER A 204 -36.39 23.75 37.89
N THR A 205 -35.17 24.02 38.37
CA THR A 205 -34.95 24.63 39.69
C THR A 205 -35.40 26.08 39.77
N ILE A 206 -35.20 26.87 38.71
CA ILE A 206 -35.74 28.24 38.60
C ILE A 206 -37.26 28.19 38.58
N TYR A 207 -37.86 27.35 37.73
CA TYR A 207 -39.30 27.19 37.63
C TYR A 207 -39.92 26.74 38.96
N PHE A 208 -39.29 25.78 39.65
CA PHE A 208 -39.73 25.32 40.96
C PHE A 208 -39.61 26.42 42.02
N SER A 209 -38.51 27.18 42.04
CA SER A 209 -38.33 28.32 42.93
C SER A 209 -39.37 29.42 42.68
N SER A 210 -39.64 29.75 41.42
CA SER A 210 -40.70 30.70 41.03
C SER A 210 -42.09 30.19 41.41
N PHE A 211 -42.36 28.90 41.26
CA PHE A 211 -43.63 28.28 41.65
C PHE A 211 -43.85 28.30 43.18
N ILE A 212 -42.81 28.00 43.96
CA ILE A 212 -42.84 28.11 45.43
C ILE A 212 -43.08 29.55 45.87
N LEU A 213 -42.40 30.53 45.25
CA LEU A 213 -42.61 31.97 45.52
C LEU A 213 -44.03 32.42 45.22
N VAL A 214 -44.60 32.02 44.08
CA VAL A 214 -46.00 32.33 43.71
C VAL A 214 -47.00 31.65 44.66
N LYS A 215 -46.73 30.41 45.08
CA LYS A 215 -47.58 29.70 46.05
C LYS A 215 -47.51 30.30 47.45
N SER A 216 -46.35 30.81 47.86
CA SER A 216 -46.17 31.54 49.13
C SER A 216 -46.83 32.92 49.10
N GLY A 217 -46.81 33.60 47.95
CA GLY A 217 -47.50 34.89 47.75
C GLY A 217 -49.04 34.81 47.74
N ASN A 218 -49.60 33.67 47.30
CA ASN A 218 -51.06 33.41 47.34
C ASN A 218 -51.56 32.85 48.70
N LEU A 219 -50.69 32.71 49.71
CA LEU A 219 -51.08 32.35 51.08
C LEU A 219 -51.22 33.59 52.00
N PHE A 220 -51.02 34.79 51.46
CA PHE A 220 -51.09 36.07 52.19
C PHE A 220 -52.17 37.03 51.66
N LEU A 221 -53.24 36.48 51.06
CA LEU A 221 -54.50 37.20 50.79
C LEU A 221 -55.68 36.45 51.40
#